data_AF-A0A9E4ECR2-F1
#
_entry.id   AF-A0A9E4ECR2-F1
#
_cell.length_a   1.000
_cell.length_b   1.000
_cell.length_c   1.000
_cell.angle_alpha   90.00
_cell.angle_beta   90.00
_cell.angle_gamma   90.00
#
_symmetry.space_group_name_H-M   'P 1'
#
loop_
_entity.id
_entity.type
_entity.pdbx_description
1 polymer ?
#
loop_
_entity_poly.entity_id
_entity_poly.type
_entity_poly.pdbx_seq_one_letter_code
_entity_poly.pdbx_strand_id
1 'polypeptide(L)' 'GTYLPHRTPETGYDNPHRAQSNAYSTLWSFITCYHFGYHWEHHEYPYVPWWRLPVIRRTRTQPQ' A
#
# COMPACT_ATOMS: atom_id res chain seq x y z
N GLY A 1 7.63 7.32 -7.16
CA GLY A 1 7.72 6.35 -8.28
C GLY A 1 7.57 4.93 -7.75
N THR A 2 7.51 3.94 -8.64
CA THR A 2 7.26 2.52 -8.29
C THR A 2 8.44 1.81 -7.62
N TYR A 3 9.65 2.38 -7.64
CA TYR A 3 10.84 1.72 -7.09
C TYR A 3 10.71 1.37 -5.60
N LEU A 4 10.40 2.35 -4.74
CA LEU A 4 10.36 2.13 -3.29
C LEU A 4 9.37 1.02 -2.86
N PRO A 5 8.10 1.00 -3.30
CA PRO A 5 7.16 -0.06 -2.92
C PRO A 5 7.50 -1.41 -3.55
N HIS A 6 8.29 -1.47 -4.63
CA HIS A 6 8.76 -2.70 -5.27
C HIS A 6 10.24 -3.00 -4.99
N ARG A 7 10.84 -2.33 -4.00
CA ARG A 7 12.22 -2.63 -3.61
C ARG A 7 12.20 -3.94 -2.82
N THR A 8 13.05 -4.88 -3.21
CA THR A 8 13.17 -6.18 -2.55
C THR A 8 13.49 -5.99 -1.06
N PRO A 9 12.68 -6.55 -0.15
CA PRO A 9 13.01 -6.59 1.28
C PRO A 9 14.26 -7.44 1.53
N GLU A 10 14.95 -7.21 2.64
CA GLU A 10 16.12 -8.02 3.03
C GLU A 10 15.79 -9.51 3.20
N THR A 11 14.56 -9.81 3.65
CA THR A 11 14.03 -11.17 3.81
C THR A 11 13.48 -11.77 2.52
N GLY A 12 13.55 -11.04 1.40
CA GLY A 12 12.84 -11.38 0.16
C GLY A 12 11.35 -11.04 0.23
N TYR A 13 10.61 -11.35 -0.84
CA TYR A 13 9.18 -11.08 -0.92
C TYR A 13 8.36 -12.17 -0.23
N ASP A 14 7.34 -11.76 0.50
CA ASP A 14 6.38 -12.60 1.22
C ASP A 14 4.97 -12.62 0.58
N ASN A 15 4.78 -11.89 -0.52
CA ASN A 15 3.49 -11.71 -1.17
C ASN A 15 3.60 -11.86 -2.70
N PRO A 16 2.52 -12.30 -3.38
CA PRO A 16 2.54 -12.58 -4.83
C PRO A 16 2.76 -11.32 -5.68
N HIS A 17 2.40 -10.14 -5.16
CA HIS A 17 2.48 -8.87 -5.88
C HIS A 17 3.89 -8.25 -5.87
N ARG A 18 4.81 -8.81 -5.07
CA ARG A 18 6.17 -8.28 -4.87
C ARG A 18 6.16 -6.78 -4.60
N ALA A 19 5.22 -6.35 -3.76
CA ALA A 19 4.96 -4.95 -3.45
C ALA A 19 4.82 -4.77 -1.93
N GLN A 20 5.07 -3.56 -1.45
CA GLN A 20 4.88 -3.14 -0.07
C GLN A 20 4.21 -1.77 -0.02
N SER A 21 3.52 -1.52 1.08
CA SER A 21 2.93 -0.21 1.35
C SER A 21 3.77 0.56 2.36
N ASN A 22 3.88 1.86 2.14
CA ASN A 22 4.65 2.76 3.00
C ASN A 22 3.91 2.98 4.34
N ALA A 23 4.68 3.28 5.39
CA ALA A 23 4.15 3.59 6.72
C ALA A 23 3.70 5.07 6.89
N TYR A 24 3.43 5.79 5.80
CA TYR A 24 2.99 7.17 5.86
C TYR A 24 1.60 7.29 6.51
N SER A 25 1.40 8.37 7.28
CA SER A 25 0.07 8.74 7.75
C SER A 25 -0.85 8.97 6.54
N THR A 26 -2.18 8.90 6.74
CA THR A 26 -3.15 9.11 5.65
C THR A 26 -2.93 10.45 4.94
N LEU A 27 -2.63 11.52 5.69
CA LEU A 27 -2.34 12.83 5.12
C LEU A 27 -1.09 12.82 4.22
N TRP A 28 0.02 12.27 4.70
CA TRP A 28 1.27 12.21 3.92
C TRP A 28 1.14 11.29 2.71
N SER A 29 0.45 10.17 2.88
CA SER A 29 0.12 9.25 1.79
C SER A 29 -0.67 9.94 0.67
N PHE A 30 -1.63 10.81 1.02
CA PHE A 30 -2.40 11.60 0.06
C PHE A 30 -1.51 12.56 -0.75
N ILE A 31 -0.59 13.26 -0.08
CA ILE A 31 0.32 14.21 -0.72
C ILE A 31 1.29 13.49 -1.66
N THR A 32 1.68 12.24 -1.35
CA THR A 32 2.48 11.39 -2.22
C THR A 32 1.63 10.75 -3.33
N CYS A 33 1.04 11.58 -4.19
CA CYS A 33 0.26 11.16 -5.35
C CYS A 33 -1.00 10.35 -4.99
N TYR A 34 -1.90 10.92 -4.19
CA TYR A 34 -3.24 10.37 -3.94
C TYR A 34 -3.22 8.94 -3.40
N HIS A 35 -2.46 8.69 -2.35
CA HIS A 35 -2.31 7.39 -1.70
C HIS A 35 -1.52 6.33 -2.49
N PHE A 36 -0.63 6.76 -3.39
CA PHE A 36 0.28 5.84 -4.09
C PHE A 36 1.10 4.95 -3.14
N GLY A 37 1.36 5.42 -1.92
CA GLY A 37 2.06 4.67 -0.88
C GLY A 37 1.30 3.43 -0.38
N TYR A 38 -0.02 3.30 -0.63
CA TYR A 38 -0.80 2.08 -0.35
C TYR A 38 -0.71 1.11 -1.54
N HIS A 39 0.52 0.83 -1.98
CA HIS A 39 0.79 0.14 -3.24
C HIS A 39 0.41 -1.33 -3.19
N TRP A 40 0.60 -1.99 -2.05
CA TRP A 40 0.16 -3.37 -1.87
C TRP A 40 -1.38 -3.46 -1.94
N GLU A 41 -2.10 -2.58 -1.24
CA GLU A 41 -3.56 -2.55 -1.28
C GLU A 41 -4.09 -2.25 -2.69
N HIS A 42 -3.38 -1.43 -3.46
CA HIS A 42 -3.72 -1.14 -4.86
C HIS A 42 -3.62 -2.39 -5.75
N HIS A 43 -2.56 -3.19 -5.61
CA HIS A 43 -2.41 -4.44 -6.38
C HIS A 43 -3.41 -5.52 -5.96
N GLU A 44 -3.69 -5.62 -4.66
CA GLU A 44 -4.67 -6.58 -4.14
C GLU A 44 -6.11 -6.22 -4.53
N TYR A 45 -6.44 -4.93 -4.53
CA TYR A 45 -7.79 -4.43 -4.78
C TYR A 45 -7.80 -3.41 -5.93
N PRO A 46 -7.51 -3.83 -7.18
CA PRO A 46 -7.37 -2.92 -8.32
C PRO A 46 -8.66 -2.18 -8.70
N TYR A 47 -9.80 -2.70 -8.25
CA TYR A 47 -11.13 -2.10 -8.44
C TYR A 47 -11.47 -1.04 -7.37
N VAL A 48 -10.69 -0.94 -6.30
CA VAL A 48 -10.93 0.05 -5.25
C VAL A 48 -10.35 1.38 -5.68
N PRO A 49 -11.16 2.45 -5.74
CA PRO A 49 -10.64 3.77 -6.09
C PRO A 49 -9.68 4.27 -5.01
N TRP A 50 -8.69 5.07 -5.41
CA TRP A 50 -7.57 5.49 -4.55
C TRP A 50 -8.01 6.11 -3.21
N TRP A 51 -9.14 6.84 -3.18
CA TRP A 51 -9.66 7.49 -1.97
C TRP A 51 -10.22 6.50 -0.92
N ARG A 52 -10.46 5.25 -1.29
CA ARG A 52 -10.92 4.18 -0.38
C ARG A 52 -9.79 3.27 0.11
N LEU A 53 -8.59 3.34 -0.46
CA LEU A 53 -7.42 2.56 -0.01
C LEU A 53 -7.07 2.74 1.48
N PRO A 54 -7.17 3.94 2.10
CA PRO A 54 -6.95 4.07 3.55
C PRO A 54 -7.92 3.24 4.40
N VAL A 55 -9.15 3.04 3.93
CA VAL A 55 -10.15 2.22 4.63
C VAL A 55 -9.74 0.75 4.58
N ILE A 56 -9.39 0.25 3.39
CA ILE A 56 -8.92 -1.12 3.17
C ILE A 56 -7.71 -1.45 4.08
N ARG A 57 -6.74 -0.53 4.16
CA ARG A 57 -5.57 -0.70 5.01
C ARG A 57 -5.95 -0.84 6.49
N ARG A 58 -6.84 0.02 6.99
CA ARG A 58 -7.32 -0.02 8.37
C ARG A 58 -8.05 -1.32 8.68
N THR A 59 -8.94 -1.77 7.80
CA THR A 59 -9.68 -3.03 7.99
C THR A 59 -8.78 -4.26 8.02
N ARG A 60 -7.65 -4.24 7.30
CA ARG A 60 -6.66 -5.33 7.32
C ARG A 60 -5.75 -5.33 8.55
N THR A 61 -5.55 -4.17 9.17
CA THR A 61 -4.65 -4.02 10.32
C THR A 61 -5.37 -4.25 11.65
N GLN A 62 -6.70 -4.35 11.65
CA GLN A 62 -7.45 -4.75 12.84
C GLN A 62 -7.24 -6.25 13.11
N PRO A 63 -6.81 -6.63 14.33
CA PRO A 63 -6.86 -8.03 14.73
C PRO A 63 -8.33 -8.49 14.78
N GLN A 64 -8.60 -9.72 14.36
CA GLN A 64 -9.88 -10.38 14.62
C GLN A 64 -10.06 -10.65 16.10
#